data_AF-A0AAD1FI04-F1
#
_entry.id   AF-A0AAD1FI04-F1
#
_cell.length_a   1.000
_cell.length_b   1.000
_cell.length_c   1.000
_cell.angle_alpha   90.00
_cell.angle_beta   90.00
_cell.angle_gamma   90.00
#
_symmetry.space_group_name_H-M   'P 1'
#
loop_
_entity.id
_entity.type
_entity.pdbx_description
1 polymer ?
#
loop_
_entity_poly.entity_id
_entity_poly.type
_entity_poly.pdbx_seq_one_letter_code
_entity_poly.pdbx_strand_id
1 'polypeptide(L)' 'MRIRCFVLGCRWTEGVRTEVGAVPMICQRCLRCGAHRYLSLPEEETETAG' A
#
# COMPACT_ATOMS: atom_id res chain seq x y z
N MET A 1 7.38 -11.48 8.61
CA MET A 1 8.17 -11.40 7.36
C MET A 1 9.03 -12.66 7.21
N ARG A 2 9.33 -13.13 5.98
CA ARG A 2 10.25 -14.27 5.75
C ARG A 2 11.62 -13.80 5.23
N ILE A 3 12.67 -14.58 5.44
CA ILE A 3 14.07 -14.29 5.02
C ILE A 3 14.17 -13.81 3.57
N ARG A 4 13.43 -14.43 2.63
CA ARG A 4 13.43 -14.01 1.22
C ARG A 4 13.00 -12.55 1.01
N CYS A 5 12.05 -12.05 1.80
CA CYS A 5 11.62 -10.65 1.73
C CYS A 5 12.61 -9.70 2.39
N PHE A 6 13.37 -10.17 3.38
CA PHE A 6 14.42 -9.39 4.01
C PHE A 6 15.59 -9.15 3.04
N VAL A 7 16.02 -10.19 2.31
CA VAL A 7 17.16 -10.10 1.39
C VAL A 7 16.79 -9.46 0.05
N LEU A 8 15.61 -9.78 -0.52
CA LEU A 8 15.24 -9.40 -1.89
C LEU A 8 14.16 -8.31 -1.94
N GLY A 9 13.76 -7.76 -0.80
CA GLY A 9 12.61 -6.87 -0.68
C GLY A 9 11.25 -7.55 -0.89
N CYS A 10 10.20 -6.84 -0.50
CA CYS A 10 8.81 -7.23 -0.78
C CYS A 10 8.40 -6.80 -2.19
N ARG A 11 7.75 -7.71 -2.92
CA ARG A 11 6.99 -7.38 -4.14
C ARG A 11 5.51 -7.32 -3.79
N TRP A 12 4.87 -6.21 -4.13
CA TRP A 12 3.50 -5.89 -3.72
C TRP A 12 2.52 -6.11 -4.88
N THR A 13 1.26 -6.40 -4.56
CA THR A 13 0.14 -6.36 -5.52
C THR A 13 -0.18 -4.94 -5.95
N GLU A 14 -0.99 -4.77 -7.00
CA GLU A 14 -1.51 -3.48 -7.48
C GLU A 14 -2.13 -2.65 -6.34
N GLY A 15 -2.87 -3.32 -5.46
CA GLY A 15 -3.47 -2.73 -4.28
C GLY A 15 -4.98 -2.60 -4.45
N VAL A 16 -5.69 -2.70 -3.34
CA VAL A 16 -7.16 -2.64 -3.30
C VAL A 16 -7.55 -1.48 -2.42
N ARG A 17 -8.46 -0.64 -2.92
CA ARG A 17 -9.01 0.47 -2.14
C ARG A 17 -9.81 -0.11 -0.97
N THR A 18 -9.50 0.37 0.23
CA THR A 18 -10.12 -0.06 1.47
C THR A 18 -10.30 1.15 2.39
N GLU A 19 -11.01 0.95 3.50
CA GLU A 19 -11.24 1.97 4.49
C GLU A 19 -10.78 1.43 5.85
N VAL A 20 -9.92 2.19 6.53
CA VAL A 20 -9.41 1.85 7.86
C VAL A 20 -9.88 2.95 8.80
N GLY A 21 -10.93 2.67 9.57
CA GLY A 21 -11.49 3.63 10.53
C GLY A 21 -11.89 4.97 9.89
N ALA A 22 -12.67 4.94 8.81
CA ALA A 22 -13.07 6.10 8.01
C ALA A 22 -11.96 6.78 7.18
N VAL A 23 -10.73 6.26 7.19
CA VAL A 23 -9.64 6.77 6.33
C VAL A 23 -9.50 5.89 5.10
N PRO A 24 -9.68 6.43 3.88
CA PRO A 24 -9.53 5.64 2.67
C PRO A 24 -8.04 5.38 2.39
N MET A 25 -7.70 4.12 2.14
CA MET A 25 -6.33 3.65 1.98
C MET A 25 -6.23 2.64 0.84
N ILE A 26 -5.02 2.46 0.31
CA ILE A 26 -4.67 1.38 -0.59
C ILE A 26 -4.02 0.25 0.22
N CYS A 27 -4.69 -0.90 0.29
CA CYS A 27 -4.16 -2.11 0.89
C CYS A 27 -3.43 -2.95 -0.16
N GLN A 28 -2.17 -3.27 0.10
CA GLN A 28 -1.36 -4.12 -0.76
C GLN A 28 -0.86 -5.34 -0.01
N ARG A 29 -0.82 -6.49 -0.70
CA ARG A 29 -0.29 -7.73 -0.16
C ARG A 29 1.03 -8.08 -0.81
N CYS A 30 2.01 -8.52 -0.02
CA CYS A 30 3.26 -9.02 -0.55
C CYS A 30 3.03 -10.38 -1.23
N LEU A 31 3.38 -10.51 -2.51
CA LEU A 31 3.27 -11.75 -3.28
C LEU A 31 4.20 -12.87 -2.78
N ARG A 32 5.22 -12.54 -1.98
CA ARG A 32 6.20 -13.49 -1.46
C ARG A 32 5.89 -13.97 -0.05
N CYS A 33 5.56 -13.06 0.87
CA CYS A 33 5.37 -13.39 2.29
C CYS A 33 3.94 -13.19 2.81
N GLY A 34 3.02 -12.66 1.99
CA GLY A 34 1.63 -12.43 2.39
C GLY A 34 1.42 -11.26 3.36
N ALA A 35 2.48 -10.51 3.72
CA ALA A 35 2.34 -9.33 4.56
C ALA A 35 1.45 -8.27 3.90
N HIS A 36 0.66 -7.55 4.70
CA HIS A 36 -0.13 -6.42 4.24
C HIS A 36 0.59 -5.10 4.54
N ARG A 37 0.43 -4.12 3.66
CA ARG A 37 0.75 -2.72 3.94
C ARG A 37 -0.42 -1.84 3.51
N TYR A 38 -0.58 -0.72 4.21
CA TYR A 38 -1.60 0.27 3.94
C TYR A 38 -0.89 1.56 3.55
N LEU A 39 -1.27 2.10 2.41
CA LEU A 39 -0.78 3.38 1.91
C LEU A 39 -1.93 4.36 1.94
N SER A 40 -1.68 5.58 2.38
CA SER A 40 -2.63 6.66 2.14
C SER A 40 -2.86 6.78 0.63
N LEU A 41 -4.09 7.05 0.22
CA LEU A 41 -4.31 7.51 -1.14
C LEU A 41 -3.46 8.77 -1.33
N PRO A 42 -2.76 8.94 -2.46
CA PRO A 42 -2.32 10.27 -2.80
C PRO A 42 -3.59 11.13 -2.76
N GLU A 43 -3.55 12.20 -1.98
CA GLU A 43 -4.41 13.33 -2.30
C GLU A 43 -4.08 13.59 -3.77
N GLU A 44 -5.00 13.30 -4.68
CA GLU A 44 -4.94 13.93 -5.99
C GLU A 44 -4.80 15.40 -5.63
N GLU A 45 -3.57 15.94 -5.82
CA GLU A 45 -3.30 17.35 -5.80
C GLU A 45 -4.44 17.94 -6.61
N THR A 46 -5.38 18.52 -5.87
CA THR A 46 -6.36 19.41 -6.43
C THR A 46 -5.50 20.50 -7.01
N GLU A 47 -5.33 20.51 -8.33
CA GLU A 47 -4.92 21.71 -9.04
C GLU A 47 -5.82 22.84 -8.53
N THR A 48 -5.29 23.71 -7.68
CA THR A 48 -5.88 25.01 -7.41
C THR A 48 -4.78 25.99 -7.02
N ALA A 49 -4.34 26.74 -8.05
CA ALA A 49 -3.97 28.15 -8.03
C ALA A 49 -3.16 28.73 -6.85
N GLY A 50 -1.97 29.25 -7.19
CA GLY A 50 -1.21 30.22 -6.40
C GLY A 50 -0.03 30.75 -7.18
#